data_AF-A0A7C7JIB6-F1
#
_entry.id   AF-A0A7C7JIB6-F1
#
_cell.length_a   1.000
_cell.length_b   1.000
_cell.length_c   1.000
_cell.angle_alpha   90.00
_cell.angle_beta   90.00
_cell.angle_gamma   90.00
#
_symmetry.space_group_name_H-M   'P 1'
#
loop_
_entity.id
_entity.type
_entity.pdbx_description
1 polymer ?
#
loop_
_entity_poly.entity_id
_entity_poly.type
_entity_poly.pdbx_seq_one_letter_code
_entity_poly.pdbx_strand_id
1 'polypeptide(L)' 'AMVLDECTPYPVKKEIAEASMLLSMRWAQRCRDSFSSEESGLFGIIQGSVFKDLREESSKLI' A
#
# COMPACT_ATOMS: atom_id res chain seq x y z
N ALA A 1 2.07 4.82 13.93
CA ALA A 1 1.21 5.36 12.86
C ALA A 1 1.09 4.34 11.73
N MET A 2 0.06 4.46 10.90
CA MET A 2 -0.10 3.69 9.66
C MET A 2 0.13 4.62 8.46
N VAL A 3 0.67 4.11 7.36
CA VAL A 3 0.69 4.85 6.09
C VAL A 3 -0.73 5.10 5.59
N LEU A 4 -0.89 6.13 4.77
CA LEU A 4 -2.13 6.33 4.02
C LEU A 4 -2.19 5.32 2.86
N ASP A 5 -3.36 4.74 2.63
CA ASP A 5 -3.64 3.82 1.53
C ASP A 5 -5.02 4.08 0.90
N GLU A 6 -5.22 3.53 -0.29
CA GLU A 6 -6.51 3.52 -0.96
C GLU A 6 -7.17 2.15 -0.75
N CYS A 7 -8.40 2.15 -0.23
CA CYS A 7 -9.18 0.93 -0.09
C CYS A 7 -9.67 0.45 -1.46
N THR A 8 -9.05 -0.63 -1.97
CA THR A 8 -9.49 -1.27 -3.21
C THR A 8 -10.86 -1.94 -3.01
N PRO A 9 -11.89 -1.65 -3.83
CA PRO A 9 -13.22 -2.26 -3.70
C PRO A 9 -13.19 -3.77 -4.02
N TYR A 10 -14.26 -4.48 -3.62
CA TYR A 10 -14.43 -5.91 -3.91
C TYR A 10 -15.89 -6.24 -4.28
N PRO A 11 -16.15 -7.04 -5.34
CA PRO A 11 -15.19 -7.60 -6.29
C PRO A 11 -14.64 -6.54 -7.27
N VAL A 12 -13.45 -6.78 -7.84
CA VAL A 12 -12.76 -5.82 -8.69
C VAL A 12 -11.93 -6.52 -9.77
N LYS A 13 -11.77 -5.87 -10.92
CA LYS A 13 -10.87 -6.34 -11.98
C LYS A 13 -9.41 -6.19 -11.54
N LYS A 14 -8.55 -7.08 -12.01
CA LYS A 14 -7.14 -7.13 -11.61
C LYS A 14 -6.41 -5.82 -11.90
N GLU A 15 -6.67 -5.22 -13.06
CA GLU A 15 -6.03 -3.98 -13.51
C GLU A 15 -6.42 -2.78 -12.60
N ILE A 16 -7.65 -2.79 -12.08
CA ILE A 16 -8.11 -1.76 -11.14
C ILE A 16 -7.47 -1.97 -9.77
N ALA A 17 -7.36 -3.23 -9.32
CA ALA A 17 -6.66 -3.55 -8.07
C ALA A 17 -5.17 -3.19 -8.12
N GLU A 18 -4.52 -3.40 -9.27
CA GLU A 18 -3.13 -3.02 -9.52
C GLU A 18 -2.96 -1.49 -9.45
N ALA A 19 -3.81 -0.73 -10.16
CA ALA A 19 -3.76 0.73 -10.12
C ALA A 19 -3.94 1.30 -8.69
N SER A 20 -4.89 0.73 -7.93
CA SER A 20 -5.17 1.08 -6.54
C SER A 20 -3.99 0.73 -5.60
N MET A 21 -3.41 -0.46 -5.77
CA MET A 21 -2.22 -0.90 -5.06
C MET A 21 -1.03 0.03 -5.32
N LEU A 22 -0.74 0.37 -6.58
CA LEU A 22 0.36 1.25 -6.95
C LEU A 22 0.17 2.69 -6.41
N LEU A 23 -1.07 3.18 -6.32
CA LEU A 23 -1.35 4.46 -5.65
C LEU A 23 -1.04 4.38 -4.16
N SER A 24 -1.46 3.32 -3.49
CA SER A 24 -1.17 3.08 -2.08
C SER A 24 0.33 3.00 -1.81
N MET A 25 1.12 2.38 -2.70
CA MET A 25 2.59 2.34 -2.58
C MET A 25 3.23 3.73 -2.70
N ARG A 26 2.72 4.59 -3.61
CA ARG A 26 3.18 5.99 -3.71
C ARG A 26 2.84 6.79 -2.44
N TRP A 27 1.70 6.55 -1.83
CA TRP A 27 1.35 7.18 -0.55
C TRP A 27 2.21 6.67 0.60
N ALA A 28 2.48 5.37 0.65
CA ALA A 28 3.33 4.79 1.67
C ALA A 28 4.77 5.33 1.61
N GLN A 29 5.36 5.52 0.42
CA GLN A 29 6.65 6.20 0.28
C GLN A 29 6.61 7.64 0.82
N ARG A 30 5.58 8.42 0.44
CA ARG A 30 5.41 9.81 0.93
C ARG A 30 5.21 9.87 2.44
N CYS A 31 4.48 8.92 3.02
CA CYS A 31 4.33 8.80 4.46
C CYS A 31 5.67 8.48 5.14
N ARG A 32 6.46 7.57 4.57
CA ARG A 32 7.79 7.25 5.10
C ARG A 32 8.72 8.46 5.06
N ASP A 33 8.73 9.21 3.97
CA ASP A 33 9.57 10.40 3.81
C ASP A 33 9.16 11.53 4.76
N SER A 34 7.86 11.63 5.09
CA SER A 34 7.33 12.67 5.98
C SER A 34 7.30 12.26 7.46
N PHE A 35 7.39 10.97 7.77
CA PHE A 35 7.26 10.49 9.14
C PHE A 35 8.56 10.70 9.90
N SER A 36 8.48 11.44 11.01
CA SER A 36 9.58 11.61 11.94
C SER A 36 9.07 11.36 13.36
N SER A 37 9.63 10.34 14.02
CA SER A 37 9.37 10.05 15.42
C SER A 37 10.45 9.11 15.94
N GLU A 38 10.95 9.37 17.15
CA GLU A 38 11.86 8.46 17.86
C GLU A 38 11.12 7.47 18.76
N GLU A 39 9.84 7.73 19.07
CA GLU A 39 9.03 6.94 20.01
C GLU A 39 7.97 6.08 19.31
N SER A 40 7.63 6.37 18.06
CA SER A 40 6.57 5.70 17.31
C SER A 40 7.09 5.03 16.04
N GLY A 41 6.55 3.85 15.71
CA GLY A 41 6.78 3.19 14.43
C GLY A 41 5.79 3.64 13.34
N LEU A 42 6.17 3.42 12.07
CA LEU A 42 5.31 3.58 10.91
C LEU A 42 5.08 2.21 10.25
N PHE A 43 3.81 1.82 10.11
CA PHE A 43 3.41 0.53 9.54
C PHE A 43 2.95 0.70 8.09
N GLY A 44 3.45 -0.15 7.20
CA GLY A 44 2.99 -0.27 5.80
C GLY A 44 1.70 -1.08 5.67
N ILE A 45 0.97 -0.91 4.56
CA ILE A 45 -0.27 -1.64 4.27
C ILE A 45 -0.11 -2.34 2.92
N ILE A 46 -0.16 -3.68 2.93
CA ILE A 46 -0.09 -4.50 1.72
C ILE A 46 -1.46 -4.50 1.03
N GLN A 47 -1.49 -4.03 -0.22
CA GLN A 47 -2.66 -4.05 -1.10
C GLN A 47 -2.53 -5.14 -2.18
N GLY A 48 -3.47 -5.19 -3.13
CA GLY A 48 -3.49 -6.19 -4.21
C GLY A 48 -4.75 -7.06 -4.24
N SER A 49 -5.79 -6.71 -3.47
CA SER A 49 -7.06 -7.45 -3.40
C SER A 49 -6.83 -8.94 -3.12
N VAL A 50 -7.48 -9.83 -3.88
CA VAL A 50 -7.34 -11.29 -3.82
C VAL A 50 -6.26 -11.85 -4.75
N PHE A 51 -5.52 -10.98 -5.47
CA PHE A 51 -4.54 -11.39 -6.47
C PHE A 51 -3.17 -11.61 -5.81
N LYS A 52 -2.71 -12.86 -5.81
CA LYS A 52 -1.47 -13.28 -5.14
C LYS A 52 -0.24 -12.53 -5.66
N ASP A 53 -0.14 -12.35 -6.96
CA ASP A 53 0.98 -11.65 -7.59
C ASP A 53 1.02 -10.16 -7.22
N LEU A 54 -0.12 -9.48 -7.18
CA LEU A 54 -0.19 -8.08 -6.72
C LEU A 54 0.17 -7.96 -5.23
N ARG A 55 -0.20 -8.94 -4.40
CA ARG A 55 0.20 -9.01 -2.98
C ARG A 55 1.71 -9.19 -2.81
N GLU A 56 2.32 -10.06 -3.64
CA GLU A 56 3.77 -10.27 -3.65
C GLU A 56 4.55 -9.06 -4.17
N GLU A 57 3.98 -8.33 -5.13
CA GLU A 57 4.56 -7.08 -5.60
C GLU A 57 4.48 -5.99 -4.52
N SER A 58 3.30 -5.81 -3.93
CA SER A 58 3.08 -4.84 -2.85
C SER A 58 3.95 -5.08 -1.62
N SER A 59 4.35 -6.33 -1.34
CA SER A 59 5.23 -6.64 -0.19
C SER A 59 6.72 -6.38 -0.44
N LYS A 60 7.12 -6.18 -1.71
CA LYS A 60 8.51 -5.92 -2.12
C LYS A 60 8.76 -4.45 -2.44
N LEU A 61 7.69 -3.66 -2.61
CA LEU A 61 7.76 -2.24 -2.81
C LEU A 61 7.91 -1.54 -1.44
N ILE A 62 8.93 -0.67 -1.33
CA ILE A 62 9.32 0.19 -0.18
C ILE A 62 10.46 -0.37 0.70
#